data_AF-A0A0C3DQN3-F1
#
_entry.id   AF-A0A0C3DQN3-F1
#
_cell.length_a   1.000
_cell.length_b   1.000
_cell.length_c   1.000
_cell.angle_alpha   90.00
_cell.angle_beta   90.00
_cell.angle_gamma   90.00
#
_symmetry.space_group_name_H-M   'P 1'
#
loop_
_entity.id
_entity.type
_entity.pdbx_description
1 polymer ?
#
loop_
_entity_poly.entity_id
_entity_poly.type
_entity_poly.pdbx_seq_one_letter_code
_entity_poly.pdbx_strand_id
1 'polypeptide(L)'
;HWGSEHVKEMLNFLIDRLSEMGEGGFKAQVWNQVAAHMRSKFKYSQLSNDFVIVQGLKNASGFHFSDKDGACITMETESVWQTYTKNHEGSSRFHDKGFAFYDEMQQLVPQK
;
A
#
# COMPACT_ATOMS: atom_id res chain seq x y z
N HIS A 1 -1.87 5.49 17.89
CA HIS A 1 -2.22 4.58 16.78
C HIS A 1 -2.96 5.40 15.75
N TRP A 2 -2.58 5.38 14.47
CA TRP A 2 -3.31 6.15 13.44
C TRP A 2 -4.54 5.36 13.02
N GLY A 3 -5.72 5.98 13.16
CA GLY A 3 -6.97 5.43 12.62
C GLY A 3 -6.98 5.47 11.09
N SER A 4 -7.86 4.67 10.48
CA SER A 4 -8.06 4.65 9.03
C SER A 4 -8.46 6.01 8.46
N GLU A 5 -9.22 6.81 9.21
CA GLU A 5 -9.67 8.15 8.80
C GLU A 5 -8.50 9.12 8.62
N HIS A 6 -7.60 9.22 9.59
CA HIS A 6 -6.41 10.07 9.50
C HIS A 6 -5.47 9.65 8.35
N VAL A 7 -5.37 8.35 8.08
CA VAL A 7 -4.62 7.86 6.92
C VAL A 7 -5.31 8.28 5.63
N LYS A 8 -6.64 8.17 5.55
CA LYS A 8 -7.40 8.56 4.36
C LYS A 8 -7.31 10.06 4.09
N GLU A 9 -7.38 10.90 5.11
CA GLU A 9 -7.16 12.35 4.99
C GLU A 9 -5.77 12.65 4.41
N MET A 10 -4.73 11.95 4.85
CA MET A 10 -3.37 12.06 4.29
C MET A 10 -3.30 11.74 2.82
N LEU A 11 -3.93 10.64 2.42
CA LEU A 11 -3.91 10.21 1.02
C LEU A 11 -4.70 11.19 0.14
N ASN A 12 -5.88 11.63 0.59
CA ASN A 12 -6.67 12.64 -0.12
C ASN A 12 -5.90 13.95 -0.30
N PHE A 13 -5.24 14.44 0.76
CA PHE A 13 -4.42 15.65 0.71
C PHE A 13 -3.30 15.57 -0.35
N LEU A 14 -2.69 14.39 -0.51
CA LEU A 14 -1.67 14.14 -1.52
C LEU A 14 -2.27 13.99 -2.93
N ILE A 15 -3.42 13.32 -3.04
CA ILE A 15 -4.15 13.14 -4.30
C ILE A 15 -4.54 14.50 -4.89
N ASP A 16 -5.05 15.42 -4.05
CA ASP A 16 -5.40 16.79 -4.47
C ASP A 16 -4.20 17.57 -5.01
N ARG A 17 -2.97 17.14 -4.71
CA ARG A 17 -1.71 17.78 -5.13
C ARG A 17 -0.93 16.96 -6.15
N LEU A 18 -1.53 15.93 -6.75
CA LEU A 18 -0.86 15.07 -7.73
C LEU A 18 -0.19 15.87 -8.87
N SER A 19 -0.78 17.00 -9.29
CA SER A 19 -0.21 17.88 -10.31
C SER A 19 1.12 18.55 -9.89
N GLU A 20 1.44 18.60 -8.60
CA GLU A 20 2.70 19.11 -8.07
C GLU A 20 3.80 18.02 -8.01
N MET A 21 3.45 16.76 -8.28
CA MET A 21 4.38 15.63 -8.29
C MET A 21 5.28 15.68 -9.53
N GLY A 22 6.60 15.67 -9.31
CA GLY A 22 7.58 15.60 -10.39
C GLY A 22 8.10 14.18 -10.60
N GLU A 23 9.10 14.02 -11.47
CA GLU A 23 9.75 12.74 -11.79
C GLU A 23 10.30 12.02 -10.55
N GLY A 24 10.77 12.77 -9.55
CA GLY A 24 11.24 12.24 -8.26
C GLY A 24 10.18 12.16 -7.15
N GLY A 25 8.90 12.34 -7.46
CA GLY A 25 7.80 12.40 -6.49
C GLY A 25 7.48 13.82 -5.99
N PHE A 26 6.79 13.92 -4.86
CA PHE A 26 6.40 15.20 -4.28
C PHE A 26 7.60 16.01 -3.76
N LYS A 27 7.57 17.33 -3.97
CA LYS A 27 8.60 18.26 -3.48
C LYS A 27 8.62 18.32 -1.95
N ALA A 28 9.76 18.71 -1.38
CA ALA A 28 9.95 18.85 0.07
C ALA A 28 8.87 19.72 0.76
N GLN A 29 8.37 20.75 0.07
CA GLN A 29 7.30 21.61 0.58
C GLN A 29 6.01 20.85 0.87
N VAL A 30 5.56 19.99 -0.05
CA VAL A 30 4.36 19.16 0.14
C VAL A 30 4.56 18.22 1.33
N TRP A 31 5.74 17.59 1.41
CA TRP A 31 6.07 16.72 2.55
C TRP A 31 6.13 17.46 3.88
N ASN A 32 6.57 18.72 3.89
CA ASN A 32 6.57 19.55 5.10
C ASN A 32 5.14 19.91 5.53
N GLN A 33 4.23 20.12 4.58
CA GLN A 33 2.80 20.28 4.89
C GLN A 33 2.19 19.00 5.44
N VAL A 34 2.50 17.82 4.87
CA VAL A 34 2.06 16.52 5.44
C VAL A 34 2.64 16.32 6.85
N ALA A 35 3.91 16.68 7.07
CA ALA A 35 4.53 16.59 8.39
C ALA A 35 3.94 17.60 9.39
N ALA A 36 3.60 18.81 8.97
CA ALA A 36 3.01 19.83 9.83
C ALA A 36 1.53 19.55 10.15
N HIS A 37 0.77 19.14 9.13
CA HIS A 37 -0.65 18.88 9.23
C HIS A 37 -0.93 17.52 9.89
N MET A 38 -0.09 16.52 9.63
CA MET A 38 -0.37 15.14 10.00
C MET A 38 0.75 14.46 10.79
N ARG A 39 1.94 15.07 10.95
CA ARG A 39 3.03 14.54 11.80
C ARG A 39 3.60 13.16 11.41
N SER A 40 3.53 12.73 10.15
CA SER A 40 4.22 11.47 9.77
C SER A 40 4.48 11.30 8.27
N LYS A 41 5.74 11.52 7.84
CA LYS A 41 6.23 11.02 6.54
C LYS A 41 6.43 9.48 6.55
N PHE A 42 6.70 8.91 7.72
CA PHE A 42 6.94 7.48 7.89
C PHE A 42 5.71 6.64 7.53
N LYS A 43 4.50 7.14 7.80
CA LYS A 43 3.27 6.43 7.50
C LYS A 43 3.05 6.28 5.99
N TYR A 44 3.32 7.34 5.21
CA TYR A 44 3.26 7.27 3.76
C TYR A 44 4.28 6.27 3.20
N SER A 45 5.54 6.34 3.64
CA SER A 45 6.57 5.40 3.19
C SER A 45 6.20 3.94 3.51
N GLN A 46 5.63 3.67 4.68
CA GLN A 46 5.12 2.34 5.01
C GLN A 46 4.00 1.92 4.05
N LEU A 47 3.02 2.79 3.78
CA LEU A 47 1.92 2.48 2.85
C LEU A 47 2.41 2.27 1.41
N SER A 48 3.43 3.00 0.94
CA SER A 48 4.05 2.78 -0.37
C SER A 48 4.72 1.40 -0.46
N ASN A 49 5.43 0.97 0.58
CA ASN A 49 6.03 -0.37 0.62
C ASN A 49 4.95 -1.46 0.68
N ASP A 50 3.92 -1.24 1.49
CA ASP A 50 2.75 -2.12 1.59
C ASP A 50 2.04 -2.26 0.23
N PHE A 51 1.87 -1.14 -0.50
CA PHE A 51 1.27 -1.11 -1.83
C PHE A 51 2.06 -1.97 -2.83
N VAL A 52 3.39 -1.86 -2.89
CA VAL A 52 4.22 -2.67 -3.81
C VAL A 52 4.07 -4.17 -3.52
N ILE A 53 4.02 -4.55 -2.24
CA ILE A 53 3.78 -5.95 -1.84
C ILE A 53 2.39 -6.41 -2.28
N VAL A 54 1.36 -5.62 -2.02
CA VAL A 54 -0.03 -5.94 -2.39
C VAL A 54 -0.22 -5.99 -3.89
N GLN A 55 0.42 -5.11 -4.65
CA GLN A 55 0.41 -5.15 -6.12
C GLN A 55 1.05 -6.46 -6.62
N GLY A 56 2.17 -6.89 -6.02
CA GLY A 56 2.75 -8.19 -6.29
C GLY A 56 1.80 -9.36 -5.97
N LEU A 57 1.05 -9.26 -4.88
CA LEU A 57 0.06 -10.27 -4.47
C LEU A 57 -1.12 -10.34 -5.43
N LYS A 58 -1.66 -9.19 -5.87
CA LYS A 58 -2.75 -9.12 -6.84
C LYS A 58 -2.36 -9.65 -8.22
N ASN A 59 -1.08 -9.52 -8.58
CA ASN A 59 -0.53 -10.02 -9.85
C ASN A 59 -0.07 -11.49 -9.78
N ALA A 60 -0.10 -12.10 -8.60
CA ALA A 60 0.30 -13.49 -8.42
C ALA A 60 -0.79 -14.45 -8.94
N SER A 61 -0.36 -15.54 -9.55
CA SER A 61 -1.25 -16.63 -9.97
C SER A 61 -1.34 -17.71 -8.89
N GLY A 62 -2.50 -18.33 -8.76
CA GLY A 62 -2.70 -19.51 -7.91
C GLY A 62 -3.22 -19.25 -6.50
N PHE A 63 -3.52 -17.98 -6.16
CA PHE A 63 -4.38 -17.60 -5.03
C PHE A 63 -5.10 -16.30 -5.38
N HIS A 64 -6.10 -15.92 -4.60
CA HIS A 64 -6.87 -14.70 -4.80
C HIS A 64 -6.52 -13.66 -3.73
N PHE A 65 -6.29 -12.41 -4.12
CA PHE A 65 -6.10 -11.32 -3.16
C PHE A 65 -7.28 -10.34 -3.21
N SER A 66 -7.83 -9.99 -2.05
CA SER A 66 -8.87 -8.96 -1.90
C SER A 66 -8.43 -7.83 -0.97
N ASP A 67 -8.89 -6.62 -1.26
CA ASP A 67 -8.55 -5.42 -0.46
C ASP A 67 -9.17 -5.43 0.94
N LYS A 68 -10.14 -6.32 1.18
CA LYS A 68 -10.82 -6.48 2.46
C LYS A 68 -10.20 -7.61 3.29
N ASP A 69 -10.12 -8.79 2.71
CA ASP A 69 -9.85 -10.03 3.44
C ASP A 69 -8.43 -10.57 3.18
N GLY A 70 -7.62 -9.91 2.33
CA GLY A 70 -6.25 -10.31 2.04
C GLY A 70 -6.17 -11.47 1.04
N ALA A 71 -5.14 -12.30 1.18
CA ALA A 71 -4.89 -13.44 0.29
C ALA A 71 -5.88 -14.61 0.49
N CYS A 72 -6.65 -14.62 1.59
CA CYS A 72 -7.76 -15.57 1.84
C CYS A 72 -7.42 -17.02 1.44
N ILE A 73 -6.29 -17.52 1.95
CA ILE A 73 -5.71 -18.80 1.52
C ILE A 73 -6.59 -19.97 1.96
N THR A 74 -6.94 -20.82 1.00
CA THR A 74 -7.62 -22.09 1.26
C THR A 74 -6.60 -23.22 1.36
N MET A 75 -7.04 -24.40 1.82
CA MET A 75 -6.21 -25.61 1.85
C MET A 75 -5.63 -25.95 0.46
N GLU A 76 -6.33 -25.61 -0.62
CA GLU A 76 -5.89 -25.88 -2.00
C GLU A 76 -4.77 -24.94 -2.45
N THR A 77 -4.77 -23.70 -1.97
CA THR A 77 -3.82 -22.65 -2.38
C THR A 77 -2.63 -22.50 -1.42
N GLU A 78 -2.63 -23.22 -0.28
CA GLU A 78 -1.60 -23.14 0.77
C GLU A 78 -0.19 -23.40 0.24
N SER A 79 -0.01 -24.42 -0.61
CA SER A 79 1.31 -24.76 -1.15
C SER A 79 1.88 -23.65 -2.06
N VAL A 80 1.01 -23.01 -2.85
CA VAL A 80 1.36 -21.87 -3.70
C VAL A 80 1.71 -20.66 -2.84
N TRP A 81 0.90 -20.38 -1.81
CA TRP A 81 1.14 -19.29 -0.86
C TRP A 81 2.48 -19.43 -0.13
N GLN A 82 2.80 -20.61 0.41
CA GLN A 82 4.07 -20.86 1.07
C GLN A 82 5.27 -20.67 0.15
N THR A 83 5.13 -21.05 -1.12
CA THR A 83 6.18 -20.85 -2.13
C THR A 83 6.34 -19.37 -2.47
N TYR A 84 5.22 -18.66 -2.63
CA TYR A 84 5.23 -17.22 -2.90
C TYR A 84 5.88 -16.44 -1.76
N THR A 85 5.43 -16.64 -0.52
CA THR A 85 5.89 -15.90 0.66
C THR A 85 7.38 -16.10 0.96
N LYS A 86 7.95 -17.26 0.61
CA LYS A 86 9.41 -17.51 0.71
C LYS A 86 10.23 -16.62 -0.22
N ASN A 87 9.68 -16.22 -1.37
CA ASN A 87 10.37 -15.41 -2.37
C ASN A 87 9.97 -13.93 -2.33
N HIS A 88 8.94 -13.58 -1.54
CA HIS A 88 8.40 -12.23 -1.45
C HIS A 88 8.31 -11.78 0.01
N GLU A 89 9.38 -11.17 0.51
CA GLU A 89 9.44 -10.70 1.90
C GLU A 89 8.30 -9.74 2.25
N GLY A 90 7.76 -9.89 3.47
CA GLY A 90 6.69 -9.02 3.97
C GLY A 90 5.30 -9.29 3.39
N SER A 91 5.14 -10.26 2.49
CA SER A 91 3.83 -10.68 1.96
C SER A 91 2.99 -11.47 2.98
N SER A 92 3.64 -12.23 3.87
CA SER A 92 2.98 -13.10 4.85
C SER A 92 2.00 -12.36 5.77
N ARG A 93 2.23 -11.08 6.07
CA ARG A 93 1.34 -10.25 6.91
C ARG A 93 0.00 -9.92 6.25
N PHE A 94 -0.14 -10.17 4.95
CA PHE A 94 -1.36 -9.95 4.18
C PHE A 94 -2.15 -11.24 3.90
N HIS A 95 -1.85 -12.31 4.65
CA HIS A 95 -2.59 -13.58 4.60
C HIS A 95 -4.10 -13.35 4.83
N ASP A 96 -4.46 -12.79 5.99
CA ASP A 96 -5.84 -12.48 6.40
C ASP A 96 -6.08 -10.97 6.56
N LYS A 97 -5.24 -10.16 5.90
CA LYS A 97 -5.28 -8.72 6.02
C LYS A 97 -5.33 -8.09 4.65
N GLY A 98 -6.45 -7.46 4.34
CA GLY A 98 -6.59 -6.65 3.14
C GLY A 98 -5.80 -5.34 3.19
N PHE A 99 -5.89 -4.58 2.11
CA PHE A 99 -5.26 -3.28 1.95
C PHE A 99 -6.27 -2.25 1.46
N ALA A 100 -7.00 -1.65 2.41
CA ALA A 100 -8.11 -0.73 2.14
C ALA A 100 -7.73 0.58 1.41
N PHE A 101 -6.43 0.86 1.24
CA PHE A 101 -5.91 2.08 0.61
C PHE A 101 -5.31 1.82 -0.78
N TYR A 102 -5.64 0.68 -1.40
CA TYR A 102 -5.04 0.28 -2.68
C TYR A 102 -5.28 1.32 -3.77
N ASP A 103 -6.51 1.78 -3.94
CA ASP A 103 -6.89 2.71 -5.01
C ASP A 103 -6.25 4.09 -4.84
N GLU A 104 -6.18 4.59 -3.60
CA GLU A 104 -5.49 5.84 -3.30
C GLU A 104 -3.97 5.71 -3.55
N MET A 105 -3.35 4.62 -3.11
CA MET A 105 -1.91 4.40 -3.30
C MET A 105 -1.54 4.15 -4.76
N GLN A 106 -2.42 3.51 -5.54
CA GLN A 106 -2.21 3.29 -6.98
C GLN A 106 -2.06 4.61 -7.75
N GLN A 107 -2.71 5.68 -7.29
CA GLN A 107 -2.58 7.02 -7.88
C GLN A 107 -1.30 7.74 -7.45
N LEU A 108 -0.84 7.49 -6.22
CA LEU A 108 0.29 8.20 -5.61
C LEU A 108 1.65 7.53 -5.88
N VAL A 109 1.68 6.23 -6.15
CA VAL A 109 2.89 5.48 -6.45
C VAL A 109 3.05 5.42 -7.97
N PRO A 110 4.15 5.93 -8.54
CA PRO A 110 4.42 5.81 -9.96
C PRO A 110 4.42 4.34 -10.38
N GLN A 111 3.58 4.02 -11.36
CA GLN A 111 3.58 2.69 -11.95
C GLN A 111 4.80 2.55 -12.86
N LYS A 112 5.53 1.44 -12.72
CA LYS A 112 6.65 1.09 -13.60
C LYS A 112 6.16 0.41 -14.87
#